data_AF-A0A257TK69-F1
#
_entry.id   AF-A0A257TK69-F1
#
_cell.length_a   1.000
_cell.length_b   1.000
_cell.length_c   1.000
_cell.angle_alpha   90.00
_cell.angle_beta   90.00
_cell.angle_gamma   90.00
#
_symmetry.space_group_name_H-M   'P 1'
#
loop_
_entity.id
_entity.type
_entity.pdbx_description
1 polymer ?
#
loop_
_entity_poly.entity_id
_entity_poly.type
_entity_poly.pdbx_seq_one_letter_code
_entity_poly.pdbx_strand_id
1 'polypeptide(L)'
;MIVVDKRALSSIIISLLLSSVSSVANAQTVMPLAPNSTVIQLTPGGHFSEPSVAVDPDEPAHVCVVYQTVAAAAYSTDAGEHWKPAPGAAVDGYRVSGDVSVVYDNAGHAIMSCIAFDKLGTADYWGHGATRNGIFVKRSLDGGKTWDAGSIAVDSQATKPGIPFEDKPYIVADNTHGPFEGYLYIGWTEWRLAESVILFSRSTDDGVTWSKPVDISDVHGLPRDDNGGVEGFDGTVSPDGVLHVVWTNGNEIVYKSSSDGGKTFIHEREIIATAPAFFKPSDVYRANGFPQIASDGNG
;
A
#
# COMPACT_ATOMS: atom_id res chain seq x y z
N MET A 1 28.94 -14.30 11.60
CA MET A 1 30.42 -14.16 11.72
C MET A 1 30.72 -13.02 12.69
N ILE A 2 31.51 -13.31 13.73
CA ILE A 2 32.16 -12.42 14.73
C ILE A 2 31.30 -11.92 15.93
N VAL A 3 32.04 -11.70 17.02
CA VAL A 3 31.78 -11.77 18.47
C VAL A 3 32.13 -10.41 19.11
N VAL A 4 31.24 -9.94 20.02
CA VAL A 4 31.42 -9.24 21.33
C VAL A 4 32.09 -7.86 21.45
N ASP A 5 31.49 -6.99 22.31
CA ASP A 5 32.25 -6.28 23.36
C ASP A 5 31.46 -6.18 24.70
N LYS A 6 32.22 -6.16 25.80
CA LYS A 6 31.96 -6.45 27.21
C LYS A 6 31.63 -5.19 28.03
N ARG A 7 30.96 -5.37 29.17
CA ARG A 7 31.36 -4.79 30.48
C ARG A 7 30.65 -5.48 31.66
N ALA A 8 31.49 -6.04 32.56
CA ALA A 8 31.37 -6.21 34.03
C ALA A 8 30.05 -6.70 34.66
N LEU A 9 29.98 -7.55 35.70
CA LEU A 9 30.91 -8.20 36.62
C LEU A 9 30.06 -9.18 37.48
N SER A 10 30.70 -10.21 38.04
CA SER A 10 30.36 -10.93 39.29
C SER A 10 29.86 -12.38 39.17
N SER A 11 30.58 -13.22 39.90
CA SER A 11 30.63 -14.68 39.92
C SER A 11 29.46 -15.34 40.65
N ILE A 12 28.87 -16.39 40.08
CA ILE A 12 28.26 -17.50 40.81
C ILE A 12 28.58 -18.81 40.06
N ILE A 13 29.17 -19.78 40.77
CA ILE A 13 29.39 -21.16 40.30
C ILE A 13 28.03 -21.86 40.28
N ILE A 14 27.58 -22.30 39.10
CA ILE A 14 26.41 -23.16 38.93
C ILE A 14 26.84 -24.44 38.22
N SER A 15 26.61 -25.57 38.86
CA SER A 15 26.79 -26.92 38.33
C SER A 15 26.01 -27.10 37.03
N LEU A 16 26.71 -27.43 35.93
CA LEU A 16 26.08 -27.80 34.66
C LEU A 16 25.39 -29.17 34.78
N LEU A 17 24.06 -29.19 34.81
CA LEU A 17 23.30 -30.29 34.21
C LEU A 17 23.08 -29.92 32.73
N LEU A 18 23.71 -30.65 31.81
CA LEU A 18 23.36 -30.56 30.39
C LEU A 18 22.00 -31.22 30.17
N SER A 19 20.93 -30.42 30.14
CA SER A 19 19.72 -30.78 29.40
C SER A 19 19.93 -30.35 27.95
N SER A 20 20.13 -31.33 27.06
CA SER A 20 20.13 -31.11 25.62
C SER A 20 18.72 -30.68 25.19
N VAL A 21 18.50 -29.37 25.07
CA VAL A 21 17.33 -28.84 24.35
C VAL A 21 17.62 -29.04 22.87
N SER A 22 17.08 -30.12 22.31
CA SER A 22 17.04 -30.31 20.87
C SER A 22 16.22 -29.16 20.29
N SER A 23 16.88 -28.21 19.63
CA SER A 23 16.20 -27.21 18.80
C SER A 23 15.53 -27.95 17.65
N VAL A 24 14.22 -28.17 17.76
CA VAL A 24 13.42 -28.58 16.62
C VAL A 24 13.39 -27.35 15.72
N ALA A 25 14.25 -27.32 14.71
CA ALA A 25 14.11 -26.36 13.63
C ALA A 25 12.76 -26.65 12.99
N ASN A 26 11.79 -25.76 13.20
CA ASN A 26 10.50 -25.84 12.55
C ASN A 26 10.77 -25.56 11.06
N ALA A 27 11.02 -26.61 10.28
CA ALA A 27 11.10 -26.49 8.84
C ALA A 27 9.72 -26.01 8.39
N GLN A 28 9.63 -24.77 7.93
CA GLN A 28 8.42 -24.24 7.33
C GLN A 28 8.07 -25.19 6.19
N THR A 29 7.00 -25.97 6.36
CA THR A 29 6.51 -26.88 5.34
C THR A 29 6.19 -26.04 4.12
N VAL A 30 6.97 -26.21 3.05
CA VAL A 30 6.70 -25.57 1.76
C VAL A 30 5.30 -26.00 1.35
N MET A 31 4.36 -25.06 1.35
CA MET A 31 3.01 -25.35 0.89
C MET A 31 3.09 -25.79 -0.57
N PRO A 32 2.36 -26.85 -0.96
CA PRO A 32 2.34 -27.26 -2.35
C PRO A 32 1.86 -26.09 -3.20
N LEU A 33 2.49 -25.91 -4.35
CA LEU A 33 2.06 -24.93 -5.34
C LEU A 33 0.61 -25.22 -5.74
N ALA A 34 -0.17 -24.15 -5.95
CA ALA A 34 -1.50 -24.29 -6.53
C ALA A 34 -1.39 -24.98 -7.90
N PRO A 35 -2.37 -25.80 -8.31
CA PRO A 35 -2.38 -26.39 -9.65
C PRO A 35 -2.21 -25.31 -10.72
N ASN A 36 -1.41 -25.60 -11.76
CA ASN A 36 -1.13 -24.69 -12.87
C ASN A 36 -0.47 -23.36 -12.47
N SER A 37 0.30 -23.32 -11.36
CA SER A 37 1.09 -22.15 -10.98
C SER A 37 2.57 -22.31 -11.31
N THR A 38 3.19 -21.18 -11.64
CA THR A 38 4.64 -21.07 -11.85
C THR A 38 5.18 -20.02 -10.88
N VAL A 39 6.31 -20.30 -10.25
CA VAL A 39 7.01 -19.32 -9.40
C VAL A 39 8.11 -18.68 -10.22
N ILE A 40 8.04 -17.36 -10.37
CA ILE A 40 9.06 -16.57 -11.06
C ILE A 40 9.72 -15.65 -10.04
N GLN A 41 11.05 -15.68 -9.99
CA GLN A 41 11.83 -14.82 -9.12
C GLN A 41 12.19 -13.52 -9.85
N LEU A 42 11.59 -12.40 -9.42
CA LEU A 42 11.82 -11.08 -10.00
C LEU A 42 13.00 -10.33 -9.37
N THR A 43 13.25 -10.59 -8.09
CA THR A 43 14.30 -9.94 -7.30
C THR A 43 15.20 -10.96 -6.63
N PRO A 44 16.47 -10.62 -6.35
CA PRO A 44 17.30 -11.38 -5.42
C PRO A 44 16.58 -11.51 -4.06
N GLY A 45 16.94 -12.51 -3.25
CA GLY A 45 16.38 -12.63 -1.90
C GLY A 45 16.60 -11.38 -1.04
N GLY A 46 15.57 -10.97 -0.29
CA GLY A 46 15.59 -9.74 0.52
C GLY A 46 14.24 -9.50 1.22
N HIS A 47 14.07 -8.32 1.80
CA HIS A 47 12.84 -7.91 2.46
C HIS A 47 11.95 -7.15 1.47
N PHE A 48 11.04 -7.89 0.84
CA PHE A 48 10.01 -7.35 -0.04
C PHE A 48 8.65 -7.70 0.58
N SER A 49 7.79 -6.71 0.73
CA SER A 49 6.41 -6.86 1.21
C SER A 49 5.49 -5.97 0.40
N GLU A 50 4.18 -6.13 0.57
CA GLU A 50 3.15 -5.24 -0.01
C GLU A 50 3.34 -4.95 -1.52
N PRO A 51 3.44 -5.99 -2.37
CA PRO A 51 3.47 -5.78 -3.82
C PRO A 51 2.09 -5.40 -4.35
N SER A 52 2.07 -4.75 -5.51
CA SER A 52 0.86 -4.55 -6.31
C SER A 52 1.11 -4.96 -7.76
N VAL A 53 0.04 -5.37 -8.45
CA VAL A 53 0.06 -5.84 -9.83
C VAL A 53 -1.11 -5.23 -10.59
N ALA A 54 -0.86 -4.81 -11.81
CA ALA A 54 -1.88 -4.37 -12.74
C ALA A 54 -1.70 -5.03 -14.11
N VAL A 55 -2.82 -5.24 -14.79
CA VAL A 55 -2.89 -5.73 -16.17
C VAL A 55 -3.48 -4.61 -17.00
N ASP A 56 -2.86 -4.34 -18.15
CA ASP A 56 -3.36 -3.37 -19.11
C ASP A 56 -4.73 -3.84 -19.65
N PRO A 57 -5.80 -3.04 -19.51
CA PRO A 57 -7.14 -3.46 -19.91
C PRO A 57 -7.28 -3.68 -21.44
N ASP A 58 -6.46 -2.98 -22.25
CA ASP A 58 -6.53 -3.04 -23.70
C ASP A 58 -5.52 -4.02 -24.31
N GLU A 59 -4.43 -4.34 -23.59
CA GLU A 59 -3.43 -5.33 -24.00
C GLU A 59 -3.08 -6.26 -22.83
N PRO A 60 -3.86 -7.32 -22.55
CA PRO A 60 -3.67 -8.17 -21.37
C PRO A 60 -2.33 -8.92 -21.31
N ALA A 61 -1.55 -8.92 -22.39
CA ALA A 61 -0.18 -9.40 -22.39
C ALA A 61 0.77 -8.46 -21.62
N HIS A 62 0.41 -7.18 -21.47
CA HIS A 62 1.14 -6.19 -20.68
C HIS A 62 0.74 -6.27 -19.21
N VAL A 63 1.71 -6.57 -18.36
CA VAL A 63 1.53 -6.67 -16.92
C VAL A 63 2.62 -5.89 -16.22
N CYS A 64 2.26 -5.08 -15.22
CA CYS A 64 3.20 -4.36 -14.39
C CYS A 64 3.07 -4.84 -12.94
N VAL A 65 4.21 -5.03 -12.29
CA VAL A 65 4.29 -5.30 -10.84
C VAL A 65 5.18 -4.27 -10.19
N VAL A 66 4.76 -3.81 -9.03
CA VAL A 66 5.49 -2.86 -8.19
C VAL A 66 5.72 -3.45 -6.81
N TYR A 67 6.86 -3.13 -6.19
CA TYR A 67 7.26 -3.65 -4.89
C TYR A 67 8.22 -2.70 -4.16
N GLN A 68 8.38 -2.91 -2.84
CA GLN A 68 9.15 -2.04 -1.93
C GLN A 68 10.40 -2.76 -1.36
N THR A 69 11.27 -2.19 -0.50
CA THR A 69 11.21 -1.03 0.43
C THR A 69 11.73 0.30 -0.14
N VAL A 70 12.28 0.25 -1.34
CA VAL A 70 12.38 1.38 -2.25
C VAL A 70 11.50 1.01 -3.43
N ALA A 71 10.55 1.85 -3.79
CA ALA A 71 9.62 1.57 -4.86
C ALA A 71 10.38 1.17 -6.13
N ALA A 72 10.06 -0.01 -6.63
CA ALA A 72 10.68 -0.65 -7.78
C ALA A 72 9.58 -1.32 -8.60
N ALA A 73 9.88 -1.57 -9.87
CA ALA A 73 8.91 -2.13 -10.79
C ALA A 73 9.57 -3.15 -11.73
N ALA A 74 8.75 -4.08 -12.19
CA ALA A 74 9.06 -4.95 -13.32
C ALA A 74 7.83 -5.05 -14.23
N TYR A 75 8.05 -5.40 -15.48
CA TYR A 75 6.98 -5.57 -16.46
C TYR A 75 7.14 -6.85 -17.26
N SER A 76 6.03 -7.33 -17.78
CA SER A 76 5.93 -8.40 -18.78
C SER A 76 5.16 -7.88 -19.99
N THR A 77 5.48 -8.43 -21.16
CA THR A 77 4.74 -8.20 -22.42
C THR A 77 4.24 -9.51 -23.04
N ASP A 78 4.13 -10.55 -22.20
CA ASP A 78 3.74 -11.91 -22.56
C ASP A 78 2.93 -12.56 -21.43
N ALA A 79 2.04 -11.78 -20.81
CA ALA A 79 1.09 -12.24 -19.79
C ALA A 79 1.76 -12.87 -18.55
N GLY A 80 2.96 -12.40 -18.21
CA GLY A 80 3.72 -12.84 -17.05
C GLY A 80 4.65 -14.03 -17.28
N GLU A 81 4.85 -14.48 -18.53
CA GLU A 81 5.82 -15.55 -18.83
C GLU A 81 7.27 -15.10 -18.62
N HIS A 82 7.62 -13.89 -19.07
CA HIS A 82 8.95 -13.29 -18.91
C HIS A 82 8.86 -11.88 -18.35
N TRP A 83 9.83 -11.53 -17.52
CA TRP A 83 9.85 -10.26 -16.79
C TRP A 83 11.13 -9.48 -17.00
N LYS A 84 11.01 -8.16 -17.02
CA LYS A 84 12.12 -7.23 -17.14
C LYS A 84 12.03 -6.16 -16.04
N PRO A 85 13.14 -5.82 -15.36
CA PRO A 85 13.15 -4.68 -14.46
C PRO A 85 12.79 -3.39 -15.19
N ALA A 86 12.02 -2.52 -14.54
CA ALA A 86 11.62 -1.21 -15.06
C ALA A 86 12.36 -0.10 -14.31
N PRO A 87 13.29 0.64 -14.95
CA PRO A 87 14.02 1.71 -14.30
C PRO A 87 13.13 2.93 -14.01
N GLY A 88 13.50 3.68 -12.97
CA GLY A 88 12.92 5.00 -12.65
C GLY A 88 11.77 4.98 -11.66
N ALA A 89 11.31 3.82 -11.18
CA ALA A 89 10.16 3.71 -10.28
C ALA A 89 10.39 4.29 -8.87
N ALA A 90 11.64 4.49 -8.47
CA ALA A 90 11.96 5.02 -7.14
C ALA A 90 11.48 6.47 -6.95
N VAL A 91 11.09 6.79 -5.72
CA VAL A 91 10.84 8.17 -5.28
C VAL A 91 12.14 8.78 -4.78
N ASP A 92 12.53 9.89 -5.39
CA ASP A 92 13.81 10.53 -5.10
C ASP A 92 13.84 11.20 -3.71
N GLY A 93 14.99 11.08 -3.05
CA GLY A 93 15.32 11.87 -1.87
C GLY A 93 14.66 11.41 -0.57
N TYR A 94 13.91 10.30 -0.55
CA TYR A 94 13.38 9.66 0.66
C TYR A 94 14.15 8.39 1.01
N ARG A 95 14.13 8.02 2.30
CA ARG A 95 14.82 6.79 2.77
C ARG A 95 14.02 5.53 2.51
N VAL A 96 12.69 5.64 2.54
CA VAL A 96 11.75 4.54 2.30
C VAL A 96 10.72 5.01 1.29
N SER A 97 10.36 4.12 0.36
CA SER A 97 9.12 4.23 -0.41
C SER A 97 8.47 2.85 -0.52
N GLY A 98 7.18 2.79 -0.24
CA GLY A 98 6.46 1.53 -0.07
C GLY A 98 4.95 1.72 -0.20
N ASP A 99 4.19 0.76 0.32
CA ASP A 99 2.73 0.71 0.18
C ASP A 99 2.31 1.04 -1.25
N VAL A 100 2.94 0.32 -2.17
CA VAL A 100 2.85 0.59 -3.59
C VAL A 100 1.51 0.05 -4.10
N SER A 101 0.81 0.86 -4.89
CA SER A 101 -0.36 0.44 -5.65
C SER A 101 -0.18 0.91 -7.10
N VAL A 102 -0.48 0.05 -8.06
CA VAL A 102 -0.35 0.35 -9.50
C VAL A 102 -1.64 0.06 -10.24
N VAL A 103 -1.98 0.89 -11.20
CA VAL A 103 -3.09 0.70 -12.15
C VAL A 103 -2.62 1.01 -13.58
N TYR A 104 -3.36 0.48 -14.55
CA TYR A 104 -3.30 0.97 -15.94
C TYR A 104 -4.49 1.88 -16.20
N ASP A 105 -4.29 2.96 -16.96
CA ASP A 105 -5.37 3.74 -17.55
C ASP A 105 -5.76 3.23 -18.96
N ASN A 106 -6.82 3.80 -19.55
CA ASN A 106 -7.27 3.49 -20.93
C ASN A 106 -6.28 3.95 -22.03
N ALA A 107 -5.19 4.61 -21.69
CA ALA A 107 -4.12 4.94 -22.64
C ALA A 107 -2.97 3.91 -22.59
N GLY A 108 -3.06 2.90 -21.73
CA GLY A 108 -1.99 1.93 -21.48
C GLY A 108 -0.85 2.51 -20.65
N HIS A 109 -1.05 3.64 -19.97
CA HIS A 109 -0.08 4.17 -19.01
C HIS A 109 -0.18 3.41 -17.70
N ALA A 110 0.96 3.00 -17.13
CA ALA A 110 0.99 2.46 -15.78
C ALA A 110 1.25 3.60 -14.78
N ILE A 111 0.38 3.74 -13.79
CA ILE A 111 0.44 4.79 -12.77
C ILE A 111 0.57 4.13 -11.40
N MET A 112 1.61 4.49 -10.65
CA MET A 112 1.89 3.97 -9.32
C MET A 112 1.70 5.06 -8.27
N SER A 113 0.95 4.78 -7.20
CA SER A 113 0.98 5.53 -5.94
C SER A 113 1.86 4.82 -4.91
N CYS A 114 2.48 5.57 -4.01
CA CYS A 114 3.27 5.02 -2.90
C CYS A 114 3.40 6.03 -1.77
N ILE A 115 3.67 5.54 -0.56
CA ILE A 115 4.20 6.40 0.52
C ILE A 115 5.69 6.63 0.30
N ALA A 116 6.20 7.77 0.75
CA ALA A 116 7.64 7.96 0.92
C ALA A 116 7.95 8.76 2.18
N PHE A 117 8.97 8.35 2.94
CA PHE A 117 9.32 8.98 4.22
C PHE A 117 10.79 8.75 4.62
N ASP A 118 11.29 9.58 5.55
CA ASP A 118 12.64 9.41 6.11
C ASP A 118 12.67 8.56 7.39
N LYS A 119 11.63 8.68 8.21
CA LYS A 119 11.50 7.99 9.49
C LYS A 119 10.03 7.93 9.90
N LEU A 120 9.56 6.73 10.24
CA LEU A 120 8.30 6.50 10.92
C LEU A 120 8.24 7.22 12.27
N GLY A 121 7.03 7.46 12.76
CA GLY A 121 6.80 7.89 14.13
C GLY A 121 7.03 6.79 15.16
N THR A 122 6.41 6.97 16.33
CA THR A 122 6.45 5.99 17.41
C THR A 122 5.67 4.75 16.99
N ALA A 123 6.15 3.55 17.36
CA ALA A 123 5.46 2.30 17.11
C ALA A 123 3.97 2.39 17.48
N ASP A 124 3.11 2.02 16.54
CA ASP A 124 1.65 2.07 16.62
C ASP A 124 1.05 3.48 16.77
N TYR A 125 1.84 4.56 16.69
CA TYR A 125 1.42 5.96 16.75
C TYR A 125 2.21 6.77 15.72
N TRP A 126 1.98 6.50 14.44
CA TRP A 126 2.86 6.98 13.35
C TRP A 126 2.94 8.49 13.23
N GLY A 127 1.88 9.24 13.59
CA GLY A 127 1.96 10.70 13.67
C GLY A 127 2.89 11.22 14.79
N HIS A 128 3.15 10.44 15.84
CA HIS A 128 3.94 10.88 16.98
C HIS A 128 5.44 10.80 16.72
N GLY A 129 6.04 11.95 16.39
CA GLY A 129 7.48 12.08 16.19
C GLY A 129 7.96 11.65 14.79
N ALA A 130 7.05 11.60 13.82
CA ALA A 130 7.36 11.44 12.41
C ALA A 130 8.33 12.51 11.89
N THR A 131 9.00 12.20 10.79
CA THR A 131 9.68 13.20 9.95
C THR A 131 8.94 13.37 8.64
N ARG A 132 9.50 14.17 7.72
CA ARG A 132 8.90 14.36 6.40
C ARG A 132 8.46 13.03 5.76
N ASN A 133 7.26 13.08 5.22
CA ASN A 133 6.56 11.96 4.61
C ASN A 133 5.54 12.50 3.60
N GLY A 134 4.91 11.64 2.83
CA GLY A 134 3.86 12.02 1.88
C GLY A 134 3.42 10.89 0.98
N ILE A 135 2.41 11.18 0.16
CA ILE A 135 1.91 10.31 -0.90
C ILE A 135 2.42 10.81 -2.24
N PHE A 136 3.02 9.92 -3.02
CA PHE A 136 3.67 10.24 -4.29
C PHE A 136 3.15 9.35 -5.41
N VAL A 137 3.15 9.93 -6.61
CA VAL A 137 2.84 9.25 -7.86
C VAL A 137 4.07 9.19 -8.76
N LYS A 138 4.22 8.05 -9.42
CA LYS A 138 5.11 7.82 -10.56
C LYS A 138 4.27 7.37 -11.74
N ARG A 139 4.70 7.73 -12.95
CA ARG A 139 3.98 7.39 -14.18
C ARG A 139 4.92 6.72 -15.15
N SER A 140 4.37 5.81 -15.94
CA SER A 140 5.03 5.17 -17.05
C SER A 140 4.12 5.28 -18.27
N LEU A 141 4.57 6.06 -19.26
CA LEU A 141 3.81 6.33 -20.48
C LEU A 141 4.07 5.27 -21.58
N ASP A 142 4.83 4.23 -21.27
CA ASP A 142 5.25 3.19 -22.21
C ASP A 142 4.86 1.76 -21.77
N GLY A 143 3.83 1.66 -20.93
CA GLY A 143 3.25 0.41 -20.48
C GLY A 143 3.98 -0.25 -19.31
N GLY A 144 4.63 0.55 -18.45
CA GLY A 144 5.39 0.06 -17.29
C GLY A 144 6.86 -0.22 -17.57
N LYS A 145 7.39 0.11 -18.76
CA LYS A 145 8.76 -0.22 -19.16
C LYS A 145 9.77 0.74 -18.57
N THR A 146 9.46 2.03 -18.57
CA THR A 146 10.25 3.10 -17.94
C THR A 146 9.34 4.07 -17.20
N TRP A 147 9.85 4.62 -16.11
CA TRP A 147 9.10 5.55 -15.26
C TRP A 147 9.69 6.95 -15.32
N ASP A 148 8.82 7.96 -15.24
CA ASP A 148 9.20 9.37 -15.21
C ASP A 148 10.30 9.63 -14.17
N ALA A 149 11.27 10.48 -14.51
CA ALA A 149 12.40 10.75 -13.61
C ALA A 149 11.94 11.39 -12.29
N GLY A 150 10.97 12.31 -12.34
CA GLY A 150 10.41 12.96 -11.14
C GLY A 150 9.38 12.10 -10.41
N SER A 151 9.04 12.52 -9.20
CA SER A 151 7.83 12.06 -8.50
C SER A 151 6.86 13.24 -8.36
N ILE A 152 5.57 12.94 -8.42
CA ILE A 152 4.49 13.92 -8.28
C ILE A 152 3.95 13.78 -6.86
N ALA A 153 4.03 14.83 -6.06
CA ALA A 153 3.44 14.82 -4.72
C ALA A 153 1.92 14.99 -4.82
N VAL A 154 1.17 14.04 -4.28
CA VAL A 154 -0.28 14.17 -4.05
C VAL A 154 -0.51 14.97 -2.78
N ASP A 155 0.23 14.61 -1.73
CA ASP A 155 0.40 15.42 -0.52
C ASP A 155 1.79 15.19 0.09
N SER A 156 2.32 16.18 0.81
CA SER A 156 3.62 16.04 1.47
C SER A 156 3.77 16.91 2.71
N GLN A 157 4.36 16.32 3.75
CA GLN A 157 4.65 16.96 5.02
C GLN A 157 6.14 17.27 5.13
N ALA A 158 6.50 18.54 5.31
CA ALA A 158 7.88 18.90 5.67
C ALA A 158 8.13 18.67 7.17
N THR A 159 9.32 18.19 7.55
CA THR A 159 9.65 17.90 8.96
C THR A 159 9.40 19.09 9.89
N LYS A 160 8.37 18.98 10.73
CA LYS A 160 8.02 19.92 11.79
C LYS A 160 7.42 19.14 12.97
N PRO A 161 7.45 19.67 14.21
CA PRO A 161 6.76 19.06 15.33
C PRO A 161 5.27 18.90 15.05
N GLY A 162 4.73 17.70 15.28
CA GLY A 162 3.29 17.42 15.19
C GLY A 162 2.71 17.32 13.78
N ILE A 163 3.54 17.09 12.75
CA ILE A 163 3.04 16.72 11.42
C ILE A 163 2.31 15.38 11.48
N PRO A 164 1.30 15.16 10.61
CA PRO A 164 0.70 13.85 10.44
C PRO A 164 1.66 12.89 9.73
N PHE A 165 1.23 11.62 9.63
CA PHE A 165 1.90 10.61 8.84
C PHE A 165 0.94 9.99 7.83
N GLU A 166 1.27 10.10 6.54
CA GLU A 166 0.50 9.49 5.45
C GLU A 166 0.85 8.02 5.29
N ASP A 167 -0.16 7.17 5.09
CA ASP A 167 -0.01 5.71 5.10
C ASP A 167 -1.00 5.02 4.15
N LYS A 168 -0.63 3.85 3.61
CA LYS A 168 -1.53 2.99 2.81
C LYS A 168 -2.31 3.67 1.67
N PRO A 169 -1.64 4.34 0.70
CA PRO A 169 -2.31 4.85 -0.48
C PRO A 169 -2.72 3.72 -1.42
N TYR A 170 -3.91 3.87 -1.99
CA TYR A 170 -4.37 3.01 -3.08
C TYR A 170 -4.86 3.87 -4.24
N ILE A 171 -4.43 3.53 -5.46
CA ILE A 171 -4.80 4.23 -6.67
C ILE A 171 -5.85 3.45 -7.46
N VAL A 172 -6.82 4.16 -8.04
CA VAL A 172 -7.88 3.62 -8.89
C VAL A 172 -7.93 4.44 -10.17
N ALA A 173 -8.05 3.78 -11.32
CA ALA A 173 -8.29 4.42 -12.61
C ALA A 173 -9.76 4.27 -13.03
N ASP A 174 -10.35 5.35 -13.52
CA ASP A 174 -11.64 5.31 -14.20
C ASP A 174 -11.41 4.91 -15.66
N ASN A 175 -11.45 3.60 -15.89
CA ASN A 175 -11.31 2.99 -17.20
C ASN A 175 -12.64 2.83 -17.93
N THR A 176 -13.71 3.48 -17.46
CA THR A 176 -14.98 3.50 -18.18
C THR A 176 -14.89 4.42 -19.40
N HIS A 177 -15.82 4.28 -20.34
CA HIS A 177 -16.01 5.27 -21.42
C HIS A 177 -17.07 6.33 -21.03
N GLY A 178 -17.14 6.64 -19.74
CA GLY A 178 -18.09 7.55 -19.14
C GLY A 178 -17.60 9.01 -19.08
N PRO A 179 -18.32 9.89 -18.37
CA PRO A 179 -17.95 11.30 -18.26
C PRO A 179 -16.66 11.58 -17.48
N PHE A 180 -16.14 10.58 -16.77
CA PHE A 180 -14.94 10.68 -15.94
C PHE A 180 -13.80 9.77 -16.45
N GLU A 181 -13.91 9.29 -17.70
CA GLU A 181 -12.86 8.48 -18.35
C GLU A 181 -11.46 9.09 -18.15
N GLY A 182 -10.52 8.24 -17.73
CA GLY A 182 -9.13 8.62 -17.47
C GLY A 182 -8.90 9.40 -16.16
N TYR A 183 -9.94 9.61 -15.34
CA TYR A 183 -9.73 10.15 -14.00
C TYR A 183 -8.97 9.13 -13.15
N LEU A 184 -8.09 9.64 -12.29
CA LEU A 184 -7.37 8.83 -11.32
C LEU A 184 -7.78 9.26 -9.92
N TYR A 185 -7.93 8.31 -9.03
CA TYR A 185 -8.34 8.53 -7.65
C TYR A 185 -7.34 7.89 -6.71
N ILE A 186 -6.93 8.60 -5.66
CA ILE A 186 -6.09 8.07 -4.59
C ILE A 186 -6.77 8.35 -3.27
N GLY A 187 -6.92 7.30 -2.46
CA GLY A 187 -7.27 7.44 -1.05
C GLY A 187 -6.19 6.80 -0.17
N TRP A 188 -6.04 7.32 1.05
CA TRP A 188 -5.00 6.89 1.98
C TRP A 188 -5.39 7.21 3.42
N THR A 189 -4.64 6.66 4.37
CA THR A 189 -4.81 6.92 5.79
C THR A 189 -3.90 8.06 6.23
N GLU A 190 -4.44 9.05 6.94
CA GLU A 190 -3.63 10.09 7.60
C GLU A 190 -3.66 9.88 9.12
N TRP A 191 -2.50 9.56 9.70
CA TRP A 191 -2.33 9.45 11.15
C TRP A 191 -2.03 10.82 11.76
N ARG A 192 -3.04 11.44 12.36
CA ARG A 192 -2.90 12.68 13.13
C ARG A 192 -2.53 12.36 14.59
N LEU A 193 -2.20 13.38 15.37
CA LEU A 193 -1.83 13.18 16.79
C LEU A 193 -2.98 12.69 17.67
N ALA A 194 -4.22 12.99 17.31
CA ALA A 194 -5.40 12.73 18.13
C ALA A 194 -6.42 11.77 17.50
N GLU A 195 -6.27 11.49 16.21
CA GLU A 195 -7.20 10.68 15.41
C GLU A 195 -6.49 10.09 14.18
N SER A 196 -7.15 9.16 13.50
CA SER A 196 -6.85 8.79 12.11
C SER A 196 -8.04 9.09 11.21
N VAL A 197 -7.77 9.42 9.96
CA VAL A 197 -8.80 9.74 8.96
C VAL A 197 -8.46 9.11 7.61
N ILE A 198 -9.46 9.04 6.73
CA ILE A 198 -9.26 8.66 5.33
C ILE A 198 -9.27 9.91 4.46
N LEU A 199 -8.14 10.20 3.84
CA LEU A 199 -8.00 11.28 2.87
C LEU A 199 -8.21 10.76 1.45
N PHE A 200 -8.64 11.67 0.57
CA PHE A 200 -8.90 11.41 -0.83
C PHE A 200 -8.41 12.56 -1.71
N SER A 201 -7.87 12.23 -2.88
CA SER A 201 -7.57 13.18 -3.95
C SER A 201 -7.81 12.55 -5.32
N ARG A 202 -8.10 13.38 -6.32
CA ARG A 202 -8.22 12.96 -7.72
C ARG A 202 -7.31 13.75 -8.65
N SER A 203 -6.97 13.11 -9.76
CA SER A 203 -6.42 13.75 -10.95
C SER A 203 -7.43 13.67 -12.09
N THR A 204 -7.49 14.74 -12.89
CA THR A 204 -8.32 14.81 -14.10
C THR A 204 -7.47 15.07 -15.34
N ASP A 205 -6.16 14.84 -15.24
CA ASP A 205 -5.15 15.18 -16.22
C ASP A 205 -4.01 14.15 -16.23
N ASP A 206 -4.35 12.86 -16.24
CA ASP A 206 -3.37 11.76 -16.38
C ASP A 206 -2.29 11.75 -15.27
N GLY A 207 -2.73 12.03 -14.05
CA GLY A 207 -1.88 12.03 -12.86
C GLY A 207 -0.86 13.16 -12.80
N VAL A 208 -0.90 14.14 -13.72
CA VAL A 208 0.01 15.29 -13.75
C VAL A 208 -0.24 16.20 -12.55
N THR A 209 -1.50 16.49 -12.25
CA THR A 209 -1.90 17.28 -11.09
C THR A 209 -2.98 16.59 -10.28
N TRP A 210 -3.00 16.90 -8.98
CA TRP A 210 -3.92 16.31 -8.02
C TRP A 210 -4.68 17.41 -7.30
N SER A 211 -5.96 17.15 -6.99
CA SER A 211 -6.76 18.03 -6.15
C SER A 211 -6.16 18.18 -4.75
N LYS A 212 -6.55 19.22 -4.03
CA LYS A 212 -6.25 19.29 -2.60
C LYS A 212 -6.90 18.08 -1.89
N PRO A 213 -6.18 17.38 -1.00
CA PRO A 213 -6.76 16.29 -0.22
C PRO A 213 -8.02 16.73 0.54
N VAL A 214 -9.01 15.84 0.57
CA VAL A 214 -10.24 16.00 1.35
C VAL A 214 -10.42 14.81 2.28
N ASP A 215 -10.89 15.06 3.49
CA ASP A 215 -11.29 14.03 4.44
C ASP A 215 -12.63 13.45 3.99
N ILE A 216 -12.67 12.14 3.74
CA ILE A 216 -13.88 11.42 3.32
C ILE A 216 -14.44 10.55 4.43
N SER A 217 -13.81 10.49 5.60
CA SER A 217 -14.36 9.79 6.75
C SER A 217 -15.37 10.66 7.51
N ASP A 218 -16.59 10.16 7.69
CA ASP A 218 -17.59 10.74 8.59
C ASP A 218 -17.33 10.34 10.05
N VAL A 219 -16.74 9.16 10.28
CA VAL A 219 -16.28 8.68 11.59
C VAL A 219 -14.77 8.52 11.59
N HIS A 220 -14.09 9.28 12.45
CA HIS A 220 -12.64 9.21 12.60
C HIS A 220 -12.21 8.09 13.55
N GLY A 221 -11.03 7.52 13.29
CA GLY A 221 -10.42 6.49 14.12
C GLY A 221 -9.55 7.07 15.25
N LEU A 222 -9.07 6.19 16.12
CA LEU A 222 -8.03 6.50 17.10
C LEU A 222 -6.67 6.70 16.40
N PRO A 223 -5.73 7.48 16.97
CA PRO A 223 -4.42 7.77 16.36
C PRO A 223 -3.44 6.60 16.53
N ARG A 224 -3.92 5.37 16.36
CA ARG A 224 -3.17 4.16 16.61
C ARG A 224 -3.37 3.14 15.53
N ASP A 225 -2.24 2.62 15.08
CA ASP A 225 -2.12 1.59 14.06
C ASP A 225 -2.37 0.23 14.72
N ASP A 226 -3.62 0.08 15.18
CA ASP A 226 -4.24 -1.11 15.74
C ASP A 226 -5.72 -1.16 15.30
N ASN A 227 -6.54 -1.95 15.99
CA ASN A 227 -7.95 -2.07 15.64
C ASN A 227 -8.82 -0.84 15.99
N GLY A 228 -8.23 0.26 16.43
CA GLY A 228 -8.93 1.50 16.76
C GLY A 228 -8.89 2.56 15.67
N GLY A 229 -7.97 2.46 14.71
CA GLY A 229 -7.88 3.39 13.59
C GLY A 229 -8.90 3.10 12.49
N VAL A 230 -9.18 4.12 11.68
CA VAL A 230 -9.64 3.91 10.30
C VAL A 230 -8.42 3.79 9.39
N GLU A 231 -8.39 2.78 8.53
CA GLU A 231 -7.23 2.49 7.69
C GLU A 231 -7.60 1.65 6.45
N GLY A 232 -6.70 1.60 5.46
CA GLY A 232 -6.76 0.64 4.37
C GLY A 232 -7.83 1.00 3.34
N PHE A 233 -7.78 2.23 2.85
CA PHE A 233 -8.59 2.65 1.71
C PHE A 233 -8.38 1.70 0.53
N ASP A 234 -9.47 1.25 -0.08
CA ASP A 234 -9.48 0.60 -1.38
C ASP A 234 -10.68 1.11 -2.20
N GLY A 235 -10.63 0.98 -3.52
CA GLY A 235 -11.70 1.44 -4.38
C GLY A 235 -11.75 0.82 -5.76
N THR A 236 -12.91 0.99 -6.40
CA THR A 236 -13.16 0.49 -7.75
C THR A 236 -14.18 1.40 -8.44
N VAL A 237 -14.12 1.50 -9.77
CA VAL A 237 -15.13 2.21 -10.57
C VAL A 237 -16.01 1.18 -11.25
N SER A 238 -17.31 1.26 -11.03
CA SER A 238 -18.31 0.42 -11.70
C SER A 238 -18.53 0.86 -13.15
N PRO A 239 -19.10 0.01 -14.03
CA PRO A 239 -19.30 0.33 -15.44
C PRO A 239 -20.14 1.59 -15.72
N ASP A 240 -20.98 2.03 -14.77
CA ASP A 240 -21.76 3.27 -14.85
C ASP A 240 -20.98 4.53 -14.41
N GLY A 241 -19.69 4.40 -14.09
CA GLY A 241 -18.79 5.49 -13.71
C GLY A 241 -18.93 5.91 -12.24
N VAL A 242 -19.56 5.08 -11.40
CA VAL A 242 -19.63 5.33 -9.95
C VAL A 242 -18.35 4.82 -9.30
N LEU A 243 -17.67 5.69 -8.56
CA LEU A 243 -16.54 5.33 -7.71
C LEU A 243 -17.07 4.75 -6.40
N HIS A 244 -16.69 3.51 -6.10
CA HIS A 244 -16.97 2.81 -4.86
C HIS A 244 -15.70 2.71 -4.03
N VAL A 245 -15.79 3.02 -2.73
CA VAL A 245 -14.62 3.02 -1.83
C VAL A 245 -14.94 2.35 -0.51
N VAL A 246 -13.94 1.70 0.07
CA VAL A 246 -14.04 0.99 1.35
C VAL A 246 -12.79 1.20 2.21
N TRP A 247 -12.94 1.06 3.53
CA TRP A 247 -11.86 1.02 4.52
C TRP A 247 -12.32 0.26 5.77
N THR A 248 -11.39 -0.07 6.66
CA THR A 248 -11.75 -0.56 7.99
C THR A 248 -12.10 0.58 8.93
N ASN A 249 -13.10 0.37 9.77
CA ASN A 249 -13.34 1.16 10.97
C ASN A 249 -13.64 0.17 12.10
N GLY A 250 -12.72 -0.01 13.03
CA GLY A 250 -12.89 -0.98 14.10
C GLY A 250 -13.09 -2.42 13.59
N ASN A 251 -14.27 -2.98 13.84
CA ASN A 251 -14.67 -4.32 13.40
C ASN A 251 -15.68 -4.26 12.26
N GLU A 252 -15.67 -3.17 11.49
CA GLU A 252 -16.52 -3.00 10.32
C GLU A 252 -15.67 -2.69 9.09
N ILE A 253 -16.14 -3.15 7.93
CA ILE A 253 -15.81 -2.55 6.63
C ILE A 253 -16.87 -1.49 6.36
N VAL A 254 -16.40 -0.27 6.16
CA VAL A 254 -17.22 0.89 5.81
C VAL A 254 -17.14 1.14 4.32
N TYR A 255 -18.21 1.68 3.75
CA TYR A 255 -18.37 1.96 2.34
C TYR A 255 -18.89 3.38 2.11
N LYS A 256 -18.37 4.02 1.07
CA LYS A 256 -18.95 5.21 0.43
C LYS A 256 -18.90 5.07 -1.09
N SER A 257 -19.64 5.92 -1.78
CA SER A 257 -19.55 6.04 -3.23
C SER A 257 -19.73 7.47 -3.71
N SER A 258 -19.17 7.75 -4.88
CA SER A 258 -19.26 9.02 -5.58
C SER A 258 -19.73 8.79 -7.02
N SER A 259 -20.79 9.50 -7.41
CA SER A 259 -21.34 9.49 -8.78
C SER A 259 -21.00 10.77 -9.55
N ASP A 260 -20.06 11.58 -9.04
CA ASP A 260 -19.70 12.89 -9.59
C ASP A 260 -18.19 13.05 -9.81
N GLY A 261 -17.49 11.93 -10.02
CA GLY A 261 -16.05 11.87 -10.26
C GLY A 261 -15.24 12.20 -9.00
N GLY A 262 -15.69 11.73 -7.83
CA GLY A 262 -15.03 11.95 -6.54
C GLY A 262 -15.14 13.38 -5.99
N LYS A 263 -16.13 14.19 -6.42
CA LYS A 263 -16.32 15.56 -5.86
C LYS A 263 -17.03 15.48 -4.52
N THR A 264 -18.04 14.62 -4.43
CA THR A 264 -18.79 14.37 -3.21
C THR A 264 -19.01 12.87 -3.05
N PHE A 265 -19.21 12.47 -1.79
CA PHE A 265 -19.51 11.09 -1.42
C PHE A 265 -20.84 11.05 -0.67
N ILE A 266 -21.60 9.97 -0.85
CA ILE A 266 -22.73 9.65 0.03
C ILE A 266 -22.24 9.45 1.47
N HIS A 267 -23.15 9.46 2.45
CA HIS A 267 -22.78 9.17 3.85
C HIS A 267 -22.20 7.76 4.02
N GLU A 268 -21.27 7.61 4.96
CA GLU A 268 -20.69 6.33 5.35
C GLU A 268 -21.73 5.29 5.69
N ARG A 269 -21.45 4.06 5.28
CA ARG A 269 -22.26 2.89 5.60
C ARG A 269 -21.36 1.74 6.02
N GLU A 270 -21.58 1.21 7.21
CA GLU A 270 -21.07 -0.10 7.59
C GLU A 270 -21.75 -1.15 6.69
N ILE A 271 -20.95 -1.97 6.01
CA ILE A 271 -21.45 -2.97 5.06
C ILE A 271 -21.16 -4.40 5.48
N ILE A 272 -20.08 -4.63 6.22
CA ILE A 272 -19.65 -5.96 6.66
C ILE A 272 -19.08 -5.86 8.07
N ALA A 273 -19.61 -6.65 9.01
CA ALA A 273 -18.96 -6.86 10.30
C ALA A 273 -17.82 -7.89 10.17
N THR A 274 -16.69 -7.61 10.78
CA THR A 274 -15.46 -8.40 10.72
C THR A 274 -14.97 -8.77 12.12
N ALA A 275 -13.97 -9.66 12.18
CA ALA A 275 -13.11 -9.77 13.35
C ALA A 275 -12.07 -8.62 13.31
N PRO A 276 -11.31 -8.39 14.40
CA PRO A 276 -10.27 -7.37 14.38
C PRO A 276 -9.34 -7.48 13.16
N ALA A 277 -9.19 -6.37 12.44
CA ALA A 277 -8.27 -6.24 11.30
C ALA A 277 -6.83 -6.50 11.74
N PHE A 278 -6.50 -6.09 12.97
CA PHE A 278 -5.23 -6.39 13.60
C PHE A 278 -5.26 -7.72 14.33
N PHE A 279 -4.43 -8.65 13.86
CA PHE A 279 -4.25 -9.94 14.50
C PHE A 279 -2.80 -10.42 14.34
N LYS A 280 -2.42 -11.40 15.16
CA LYS A 280 -1.08 -11.98 15.14
C LYS A 280 -1.14 -13.46 14.79
N PRO A 281 -0.97 -13.82 13.51
CA PRO A 281 -0.70 -15.21 13.14
C PRO A 281 0.59 -15.70 13.82
N SER A 282 0.65 -16.99 14.11
CA SER A 282 1.90 -17.63 14.53
C SER A 282 2.95 -17.45 13.43
N ASP A 283 4.20 -17.18 13.83
CA ASP A 283 5.36 -17.08 12.94
C ASP A 283 5.42 -15.86 11.99
N VAL A 284 4.51 -14.88 12.13
CA VAL A 284 4.66 -13.55 11.51
C VAL A 284 4.83 -12.47 12.58
N TYR A 285 5.56 -11.40 12.24
CA TYR A 285 5.80 -10.29 13.16
C TYR A 285 4.51 -9.55 13.51
N ARG A 286 3.68 -9.28 12.50
CA ARG A 286 2.40 -8.58 12.56
C ARG A 286 1.55 -8.96 11.34
N ALA A 287 0.22 -8.90 11.47
CA ALA A 287 -0.70 -8.87 10.33
C ALA A 287 -1.74 -7.76 10.53
N ASN A 288 -2.14 -7.15 9.42
CA ASN A 288 -3.24 -6.19 9.33
C ASN A 288 -4.09 -6.56 8.12
N GLY A 289 -5.39 -6.76 8.32
CA GLY A 289 -6.34 -7.16 7.29
C GLY A 289 -7.05 -5.93 6.72
N PHE A 290 -6.68 -5.53 5.51
CA PHE A 290 -7.35 -4.44 4.79
C PHE A 290 -8.47 -4.97 3.90
N PRO A 291 -9.57 -4.21 3.75
CA PRO A 291 -10.61 -4.58 2.81
C PRO A 291 -10.08 -4.50 1.39
N GLN A 292 -10.70 -5.27 0.50
CA GLN A 292 -10.51 -5.14 -0.93
C GLN A 292 -11.88 -5.11 -1.62
N ILE A 293 -12.04 -4.28 -2.65
CA ILE A 293 -13.25 -4.17 -3.45
C ILE A 293 -12.90 -4.20 -4.94
N ALA A 294 -13.71 -4.90 -5.73
CA ALA A 294 -13.62 -4.90 -7.18
C ALA A 294 -15.03 -4.89 -7.77
N SER A 295 -15.21 -4.18 -8.88
CA SER A 295 -16.38 -4.32 -9.73
C SER A 295 -16.07 -5.29 -10.86
N ASP A 296 -17.03 -6.13 -11.22
CA ASP A 296 -16.95 -6.76 -12.54
C ASP A 296 -17.37 -5.76 -13.62
N GLY A 297 -16.94 -6.03 -14.86
CA GLY A 297 -17.30 -5.21 -16.02
C GLY A 297 -18.71 -5.50 -16.58
N ASN A 298 -19.49 -6.39 -15.95
CA ASN A 298 -20.74 -6.90 -16.49
C ASN A 298 -21.99 -6.50 -15.69
N GLY A 299 -21.83 -5.92 -14.50
CA GLY A 299 -22.92 -5.45 -13.65
C GLY A 299 -23.47 -6.51 -12.70
#